data_AF-A0A1T3WJ73-F1
#
_entry.id   AF-A0A1T3WJ73-F1
#
_cell.length_a   1.000
_cell.length_b   1.000
_cell.length_c   1.000
_cell.angle_alpha   90.00
_cell.angle_beta   90.00
_cell.angle_gamma   90.00
#
_symmetry.space_group_name_H-M   'P 1'
#
loop_
_entity.id
_entity.type
_entity.pdbx_description
1 polymer ?
#
loop_
_entity_poly.entity_id
_entity_poly.type
_entity_poly.pdbx_seq_one_letter_code
_entity_poly.pdbx_strand_id
1 'polypeptide(L)'
;MAPHPTRARLDRLRVVASTPVSEALVSHIVAREPRIDFARDEALLPPQRFAGDHAGDPAFRRTAEQQRAFEDLVDSAQALYGVPDEHPAALQRTVRNNPDLRWVHTMPAGGGAQVKAADLTADELGRIAFTTSAGVHAEPLAEYALFGLLAGAKTLPRLLRQQRETR
;
A
#
# COMPACT_ATOMS: atom_id res chain seq x y z
N MET A 1 -23.46 -23.74 23.09
CA MET A 1 -22.86 -22.57 23.77
C MET A 1 -21.52 -22.32 23.09
N ALA A 2 -21.48 -21.39 22.13
CA ALA A 2 -20.26 -21.13 21.36
C ALA A 2 -19.18 -20.51 22.28
N PRO A 3 -17.91 -20.88 22.14
CA PRO A 3 -16.85 -20.35 22.99
C PRO A 3 -16.75 -18.84 22.80
N HIS A 4 -16.82 -18.11 23.91
CA HIS A 4 -16.59 -16.67 23.98
C HIS A 4 -15.15 -16.39 23.50
N PRO A 5 -14.91 -15.46 22.55
CA PRO A 5 -13.56 -15.13 22.12
C PRO A 5 -12.75 -14.63 23.33
N THR A 6 -11.60 -15.24 23.57
CA THR A 6 -10.70 -14.96 24.69
C THR A 6 -10.32 -13.48 24.70
N ARG A 7 -10.36 -12.85 25.88
CA ARG A 7 -10.04 -11.43 26.15
C ARG A 7 -8.75 -10.92 25.46
N ALA A 8 -7.79 -11.82 25.22
CA ALA A 8 -6.55 -11.55 24.47
C ALA A 8 -6.76 -11.07 23.02
N ARG A 9 -7.91 -11.37 22.38
CA ARG A 9 -8.22 -10.90 21.02
C ARG A 9 -8.69 -9.44 20.98
N LEU A 10 -9.10 -8.88 22.12
CA LEU A 10 -9.56 -7.49 22.23
C LEU A 10 -8.42 -6.48 22.43
N ASP A 11 -7.22 -6.93 22.83
CA ASP A 11 -6.04 -6.08 23.03
C ASP A 11 -5.10 -6.00 21.82
N ARG A 12 -5.41 -6.74 20.74
CA ARG A 12 -4.57 -6.78 19.53
C ARG A 12 -5.04 -5.76 18.51
N LEU A 13 -4.11 -5.03 17.92
CA LEU A 13 -4.41 -4.12 16.82
C LEU A 13 -4.63 -4.91 15.54
N ARG A 14 -5.81 -4.81 14.93
CA ARG A 14 -6.10 -5.43 13.65
C ARG A 14 -5.51 -4.61 12.50
N VAL A 15 -4.46 -5.13 11.90
CA VAL A 15 -3.78 -4.54 10.73
C VAL A 15 -4.26 -5.27 9.49
N VAL A 16 -4.80 -4.54 8.51
CA VAL A 16 -5.24 -5.12 7.24
C VAL A 16 -4.36 -4.60 6.12
N ALA A 17 -3.82 -5.49 5.29
CA ALA A 17 -3.15 -5.11 4.06
C ALA A 17 -4.17 -4.96 2.93
N SER A 18 -4.27 -3.75 2.37
CA SER A 18 -5.09 -3.45 1.19
C SER A 18 -4.28 -3.44 -0.11
N THR A 19 -3.01 -3.77 -0.02
CA THR A 19 -2.03 -3.83 -1.10
C THR A 19 -1.21 -5.12 -0.97
N PRO A 20 -0.64 -5.65 -2.07
CA PRO A 20 0.18 -6.86 -2.01
C PRO A 20 1.40 -6.69 -1.11
N VAL A 21 1.59 -7.66 -0.20
CA VAL A 21 2.77 -7.78 0.66
C VAL A 21 3.21 -9.23 0.64
N SER A 22 4.52 -9.48 0.49
CA SER A 22 5.05 -10.84 0.47
C SER A 22 4.89 -11.52 1.83
N GLU A 23 4.64 -12.84 1.80
CA GLU A 23 4.50 -13.64 3.02
C GLU A 23 5.75 -13.52 3.93
N ALA A 24 6.95 -13.44 3.35
CA ALA A 24 8.18 -13.26 4.11
C ALA A 24 8.20 -11.95 4.93
N LEU A 25 7.68 -10.85 4.37
CA LEU A 25 7.58 -9.57 5.08
C LEU A 25 6.50 -9.61 6.15
N VAL A 26 5.35 -10.21 5.86
CA VAL A 26 4.26 -10.39 6.83
C VAL A 26 4.74 -11.23 8.02
N SER A 27 5.37 -12.36 7.76
CA SER A 27 6.02 -13.21 8.76
C SER A 27 7.04 -12.43 9.60
N HIS A 28 7.86 -11.58 8.97
CA HIS A 28 8.79 -10.72 9.70
C HIS A 28 8.08 -9.72 10.62
N ILE A 29 7.04 -9.04 10.13
CA ILE A 29 6.28 -8.05 10.90
C ILE A 29 5.62 -8.73 12.11
N VAL A 30 4.92 -9.84 11.89
CA VAL A 30 4.21 -10.56 12.97
C VAL A 30 5.18 -11.12 14.01
N ALA A 31 6.36 -11.59 13.60
CA ALA A 31 7.40 -12.04 14.51
C ALA A 31 7.98 -10.88 15.36
N ARG A 32 8.07 -9.67 14.79
CA ARG A 32 8.62 -8.49 15.46
C ARG A 32 7.60 -7.76 16.35
N GLU A 33 6.34 -7.78 15.96
CA GLU A 33 5.26 -7.14 16.69
C GLU A 33 4.14 -8.15 16.96
N PRO A 34 4.27 -8.96 18.03
CA PRO A 34 3.29 -9.99 18.32
C PRO A 34 1.96 -9.41 18.81
N ARG A 35 1.78 -8.09 18.98
CA ARG A 35 0.50 -7.48 19.40
C ARG A 35 -0.44 -7.16 18.24
N ILE A 36 -0.03 -7.32 16.98
CA ILE A 36 -0.94 -7.11 15.83
C ILE A 36 -1.58 -8.40 15.36
N ASP A 37 -2.85 -8.32 14.96
CA ASP A 37 -3.50 -9.32 14.12
C ASP A 37 -3.40 -8.86 12.66
N PHE A 38 -2.47 -9.43 11.89
CA PHE A 38 -2.22 -9.04 10.50
C PHE A 38 -3.09 -9.87 9.56
N ALA A 39 -4.10 -9.24 8.97
CA ALA A 39 -5.05 -9.87 8.07
C ALA A 39 -4.80 -9.43 6.61
N ARG A 40 -4.79 -10.41 5.71
CA ARG A 40 -4.72 -10.21 4.26
C ARG A 40 -5.36 -11.41 3.56
N ASP A 41 -5.89 -11.18 2.37
CA ASP A 41 -6.33 -12.24 1.48
C ASP A 41 -5.68 -12.02 0.11
N GLU A 42 -4.73 -12.89 -0.24
CA GLU A 42 -4.00 -12.80 -1.51
C GLU A 42 -4.90 -12.96 -2.72
N ALA A 43 -5.99 -13.74 -2.62
CA ALA A 43 -6.93 -13.92 -3.71
C ALA A 43 -7.73 -12.65 -4.01
N LEU A 44 -7.72 -11.69 -3.08
CA LEU A 44 -8.36 -10.38 -3.21
C LEU A 44 -7.35 -9.29 -3.57
N LEU A 45 -6.09 -9.59 -3.86
CA LEU A 45 -5.08 -8.57 -4.16
C LEU A 45 -4.46 -8.83 -5.54
N PRO A 46 -4.09 -7.76 -6.27
CA PRO A 46 -3.41 -7.92 -7.55
C PRO A 46 -2.03 -8.58 -7.31
N PRO A 47 -1.65 -9.65 -8.02
CA PRO A 47 -0.34 -10.28 -7.83
C PRO A 47 0.81 -9.29 -8.09
N GLN A 48 1.89 -9.37 -7.30
CA GLN A 48 3.09 -8.54 -7.52
C GLN A 48 3.82 -8.98 -8.78
N ARG A 49 4.21 -8.04 -9.64
CA ARG A 49 5.05 -8.32 -10.82
C ARG A 49 6.56 -8.25 -10.51
N PHE A 50 6.93 -7.44 -9.51
CA PHE A 50 8.30 -7.25 -9.04
C PHE A 50 8.30 -6.81 -7.57
N ALA A 51 9.47 -6.84 -6.92
CA ALA A 51 9.61 -6.44 -5.53
C ALA A 51 9.22 -4.95 -5.34
N GLY A 52 8.30 -4.68 -4.40
CA GLY A 52 7.79 -3.34 -4.15
C GLY A 52 6.63 -2.89 -5.05
N ASP A 53 6.10 -3.78 -5.91
CA ASP A 53 4.92 -3.54 -6.73
C ASP A 53 3.65 -3.55 -5.85
N HIS A 54 3.34 -2.40 -5.27
CA HIS A 54 2.18 -2.21 -4.39
C HIS A 54 0.86 -2.02 -5.17
N ALA A 55 0.93 -1.62 -6.44
CA ALA A 55 -0.22 -1.61 -7.33
C ALA A 55 -0.55 -3.00 -7.87
N GLY A 56 0.46 -3.86 -8.01
CA GLY A 56 0.34 -5.22 -8.55
C GLY A 56 0.01 -5.25 -10.05
N ASP A 57 -0.42 -6.42 -10.52
CA ASP A 57 -0.79 -6.64 -11.92
C ASP A 57 -2.01 -5.80 -12.34
N PRO A 58 -1.88 -4.85 -13.29
CA PRO A 58 -2.98 -4.02 -13.75
C PRO A 58 -4.07 -4.79 -14.53
N ALA A 59 -3.82 -6.05 -14.93
CA ALA A 59 -4.83 -6.90 -15.55
C ALA A 59 -5.75 -7.59 -14.53
N PHE A 60 -5.38 -7.60 -13.23
CA PHE A 60 -6.18 -8.22 -12.19
C PHE A 60 -7.54 -7.54 -12.04
N ARG A 61 -8.61 -8.34 -11.94
CA ARG A 61 -9.98 -7.86 -11.70
C ARG A 61 -10.62 -8.76 -10.65
N ARG A 62 -11.17 -8.17 -9.59
CA ARG A 62 -12.04 -8.87 -8.65
C ARG A 62 -13.39 -9.13 -9.30
N THR A 63 -13.99 -10.28 -9.03
CA THR A 63 -15.45 -10.47 -9.21
C THR A 63 -16.22 -9.60 -8.22
N ALA A 64 -17.55 -9.50 -8.39
CA ALA A 64 -18.38 -8.74 -7.46
C ALA A 64 -18.33 -9.34 -6.04
N GLU A 65 -18.25 -10.66 -5.91
CA GLU A 65 -18.13 -11.39 -4.65
C GLU A 65 -16.78 -11.08 -3.99
N GLN A 66 -15.70 -11.13 -4.77
CA GLN A 66 -14.35 -10.80 -4.28
C GLN A 66 -14.25 -9.33 -3.87
N GLN A 67 -14.90 -8.42 -4.61
CA GLN A 67 -14.92 -7.00 -4.25
C GLN A 67 -15.63 -6.78 -2.91
N ARG A 68 -16.79 -7.42 -2.68
CA ARG A 68 -17.47 -7.37 -1.38
C ARG A 68 -16.61 -7.93 -0.26
N ALA A 69 -15.99 -9.10 -0.48
CA ALA A 69 -15.09 -9.69 0.51
C ALA A 69 -13.88 -8.79 0.82
N PHE A 70 -13.36 -8.07 -0.18
CA PHE A 70 -12.27 -7.12 -0.01
C PHE A 70 -12.72 -5.91 0.81
N GLU A 71 -13.89 -5.37 0.51
CA GLU A 71 -14.51 -4.26 1.24
C GLU A 71 -14.76 -4.64 2.71
N ASP A 72 -15.37 -5.80 2.97
CA ASP A 72 -15.59 -6.32 4.32
C ASP A 72 -14.26 -6.48 5.09
N LEU A 73 -13.21 -6.93 4.39
CA LEU A 73 -11.88 -7.09 4.98
C LEU A 73 -11.28 -5.74 5.37
N VAL A 74 -11.23 -4.75 4.47
CA VAL A 74 -10.66 -3.41 4.77
C VAL A 74 -11.50 -2.60 5.75
N ASP A 75 -12.83 -2.81 5.76
CA ASP A 75 -13.75 -2.17 6.71
C ASP A 75 -13.60 -2.74 8.13
N SER A 76 -12.95 -3.91 8.29
CA SER A 76 -12.63 -4.50 9.60
C SER A 76 -11.34 -3.95 10.24
N ALA A 77 -10.59 -3.09 9.53
CA ALA A 77 -9.25 -2.69 9.93
C ALA A 77 -9.23 -1.65 11.07
N GLN A 78 -8.33 -1.77 12.03
CA GLN A 78 -7.98 -0.65 12.91
C GLN A 78 -6.77 0.13 12.36
N ALA A 79 -5.97 -0.54 11.53
CA ALA A 79 -4.81 -0.01 10.84
C ALA A 79 -4.78 -0.56 9.41
N LEU A 80 -4.74 0.32 8.40
CA LEU A 80 -4.61 -0.06 7.01
C LEU A 80 -3.16 0.08 6.54
N TYR A 81 -2.58 -1.03 6.12
CA TYR A 81 -1.36 -1.04 5.34
C TYR A 81 -1.75 -0.89 3.86
N GLY A 82 -1.68 0.35 3.36
CA GLY A 82 -2.10 0.73 2.02
C GLY A 82 -3.41 1.51 2.02
N VAL A 83 -3.63 2.24 0.93
CA VAL A 83 -4.94 2.79 0.61
C VAL A 83 -5.67 1.75 -0.25
N PRO A 84 -6.93 1.38 0.05
CA PRO A 84 -7.69 0.43 -0.76
C PRO A 84 -7.69 0.80 -2.24
N ASP A 85 -7.24 -0.14 -3.06
CA ASP A 85 -7.09 -0.03 -4.52
C ASP A 85 -6.26 1.18 -5.00
N GLU A 86 -5.56 1.89 -4.12
CA GLU A 86 -4.98 3.20 -4.40
C GLU A 86 -5.98 4.26 -4.94
N HIS A 87 -7.26 4.12 -4.62
CA HIS A 87 -8.30 5.05 -5.08
C HIS A 87 -8.82 5.93 -3.94
N PRO A 88 -8.85 7.27 -4.10
CA PRO A 88 -9.39 8.17 -3.08
C PRO A 88 -10.83 7.87 -2.66
N ALA A 89 -11.69 7.47 -3.60
CA ALA A 89 -13.08 7.11 -3.31
C ALA A 89 -13.18 5.84 -2.43
N ALA A 90 -12.29 4.88 -2.63
CA ALA A 90 -12.25 3.66 -1.82
C ALA A 90 -11.76 3.96 -0.39
N LEU A 91 -10.81 4.89 -0.23
CA LEU A 91 -10.43 5.41 1.08
C LEU A 91 -11.63 6.06 1.79
N GLN A 92 -12.34 6.96 1.11
CA GLN A 92 -13.50 7.65 1.64
C GLN A 92 -14.60 6.67 2.11
N ARG A 93 -14.93 5.68 1.27
CA ARG A 93 -15.89 4.62 1.59
C ARG A 93 -15.47 3.87 2.85
N THR A 94 -14.21 3.43 2.91
CA THR A 94 -13.67 2.68 4.04
C THR A 94 -13.72 3.50 5.32
N VAL A 95 -13.31 4.77 5.29
CA VAL A 95 -13.34 5.67 6.46
C VAL A 95 -14.77 5.86 6.98
N ARG A 96 -15.77 5.97 6.09
CA ARG A 96 -17.18 6.15 6.49
C ARG A 96 -17.81 4.89 7.06
N ASN A 97 -17.43 3.73 6.54
CA ASN A 97 -17.95 2.44 6.99
C ASN A 97 -17.21 1.88 8.21
N ASN A 98 -16.04 2.43 8.54
CA ASN A 98 -15.16 1.94 9.60
C ASN A 98 -14.85 3.04 10.64
N PRO A 99 -15.68 3.18 11.68
CA PRO A 99 -15.44 4.15 12.75
C PRO A 99 -14.24 3.80 13.63
N ASP A 100 -13.79 2.54 13.62
CA ASP A 100 -12.67 2.05 14.44
C ASP A 100 -11.30 2.24 13.78
N LEU A 101 -11.25 2.65 12.52
CA LEU A 101 -10.01 2.92 11.79
C LEU A 101 -9.21 4.05 12.46
N ARG A 102 -7.94 3.79 12.78
CA ARG A 102 -7.07 4.73 13.51
C ARG A 102 -5.83 5.13 12.73
N TRP A 103 -5.43 4.32 11.76
CA TRP A 103 -4.19 4.54 11.02
C TRP A 103 -4.28 4.07 9.58
N VAL A 104 -3.70 4.83 8.66
CA VAL A 104 -3.55 4.48 7.25
C VAL A 104 -2.13 4.78 6.81
N HIS A 105 -1.46 3.79 6.21
CA HIS A 105 -0.18 3.96 5.56
C HIS A 105 -0.34 4.06 4.05
N THR A 106 0.07 5.18 3.46
CA THR A 106 0.08 5.34 2.00
C THR A 106 1.40 4.82 1.44
N MET A 107 1.34 3.96 0.42
CA MET A 107 2.55 3.40 -0.19
C MET A 107 3.44 4.46 -0.86
N PRO A 108 2.89 5.44 -1.62
CA PRO A 108 3.72 6.49 -2.20
C PRO A 108 4.13 7.53 -1.16
N ALA A 109 5.33 8.11 -1.32
CA ALA A 109 5.78 9.24 -0.51
C ALA A 109 4.81 10.44 -0.57
N GLY A 110 4.16 10.64 -1.73
CA GLY A 110 3.18 11.69 -2.00
C GLY A 110 1.73 11.34 -1.67
N GLY A 111 1.46 10.37 -0.80
CA GLY A 111 0.10 9.92 -0.50
C GLY A 111 -0.86 10.99 0.06
N GLY A 112 -0.35 12.13 0.55
CA GLY A 112 -1.18 13.24 1.01
C GLY A 112 -2.13 13.80 -0.06
N ALA A 113 -1.74 13.76 -1.35
CA ALA A 113 -2.63 14.18 -2.43
C ALA A 113 -3.84 13.24 -2.60
N GLN A 114 -3.63 11.94 -2.41
CA GLN A 114 -4.68 10.92 -2.44
C GLN A 114 -5.62 11.07 -1.24
N VAL A 115 -5.08 11.32 -0.04
CA VAL A 115 -5.88 11.59 1.16
C VAL A 115 -6.72 12.86 0.96
N LYS A 116 -6.14 13.93 0.42
CA LYS A 116 -6.88 15.16 0.08
C LYS A 116 -7.99 14.90 -0.93
N ALA A 117 -7.71 14.11 -1.98
CA ALA A 117 -8.69 13.77 -3.00
C ALA A 117 -9.81 12.85 -2.50
N ALA A 118 -9.64 12.20 -1.33
CA ALA A 118 -10.67 11.39 -0.71
C ALA A 118 -11.78 12.24 -0.06
N ASP A 119 -11.59 13.57 0.01
CA ASP A 119 -12.60 14.53 0.47
C ASP A 119 -13.22 14.11 1.81
N LEU A 120 -12.35 13.82 2.77
CA LEU A 120 -12.73 13.50 4.15
C LEU A 120 -13.08 14.81 4.88
N THR A 121 -14.12 14.75 5.70
CA THR A 121 -14.45 15.83 6.64
C THR A 121 -13.32 16.04 7.66
N ALA A 122 -13.30 17.21 8.31
CA ALA A 122 -12.30 17.51 9.33
C ALA A 122 -12.30 16.48 10.49
N ASP A 123 -13.47 16.00 10.89
CA ASP A 123 -13.62 15.01 11.97
C ASP A 123 -13.15 13.61 11.51
N GLU A 124 -13.48 13.20 10.29
CA GLU A 124 -12.99 11.95 9.68
C GLU A 124 -11.47 11.95 9.53
N LEU A 125 -10.89 13.09 9.12
CA LEU A 125 -9.45 13.23 8.98
C LEU A 125 -8.75 13.29 10.34
N GLY A 126 -9.32 14.02 11.30
CA GLY A 126 -8.72 14.27 12.61
C GLY A 126 -8.61 13.02 13.51
N ARG A 127 -9.43 11.99 13.28
CA ARG A 127 -9.38 10.73 14.05
C ARG A 127 -8.38 9.70 13.52
N ILE A 128 -7.81 9.91 12.33
CA ILE A 128 -6.95 8.93 11.65
C ILE A 128 -5.53 9.48 11.50
N ALA A 129 -4.53 8.72 11.97
CA ALA A 129 -3.13 9.01 11.70
C ALA A 129 -2.74 8.52 10.29
N PHE A 130 -2.18 9.40 9.47
CA PHE A 130 -1.68 9.06 8.14
C PHE A 130 -0.15 9.05 8.12
N THR A 131 0.44 8.03 7.49
CA THR A 131 1.90 7.93 7.28
C THR A 131 2.19 7.56 5.84
N THR A 132 3.42 7.79 5.38
CA THR A 132 3.84 7.49 4.01
C THR A 132 5.19 6.78 3.99
N SER A 133 5.55 6.16 2.87
CA SER A 133 6.89 5.59 2.65
C SER A 133 7.92 6.63 2.22
N ALA A 134 7.81 7.89 2.64
CA ALA A 134 8.77 8.92 2.25
C ALA A 134 10.21 8.53 2.64
N GLY A 135 11.15 8.70 1.70
CA GLY A 135 12.56 8.39 1.91
C GLY A 135 13.00 6.99 1.48
N VAL A 136 12.11 6.00 1.41
CA VAL A 136 12.52 4.60 1.10
C VAL A 136 13.10 4.43 -0.32
N HIS A 137 12.80 5.36 -1.23
CA HIS A 137 13.31 5.39 -2.60
C HIS A 137 14.29 6.53 -2.86
N ALA A 138 14.69 7.30 -1.83
CA ALA A 138 15.48 8.52 -2.03
C ALA A 138 16.83 8.26 -2.70
N GLU A 139 17.54 7.22 -2.25
CA GLU A 139 18.85 6.85 -2.80
C GLU A 139 18.75 6.34 -4.25
N PRO A 140 17.93 5.32 -4.58
CA PRO A 140 17.76 4.89 -5.98
C PRO A 140 17.31 6.02 -6.93
N LEU A 141 16.46 6.93 -6.46
CA LEU A 141 16.03 8.08 -7.25
C LEU A 141 17.16 9.09 -7.49
N ALA A 142 18.02 9.32 -6.49
CA ALA A 142 19.19 10.18 -6.63
C ALA A 142 20.21 9.59 -7.62
N GLU A 143 20.47 8.29 -7.54
CA GLU A 143 21.32 7.58 -8.49
C GLU A 143 20.78 7.68 -9.92
N TYR A 144 19.48 7.44 -10.11
CA TYR A 144 18.85 7.53 -11.42
C TYR A 144 18.86 8.95 -11.98
N ALA A 145 18.64 9.96 -11.14
CA ALA A 145 18.75 11.36 -11.54
C ALA A 145 20.16 11.74 -11.99
N LEU A 146 21.19 11.32 -11.23
CA LEU A 146 22.58 11.54 -11.60
C LEU A 146 22.94 10.83 -12.91
N PHE A 147 22.47 9.59 -13.09
CA PHE A 147 22.63 8.86 -14.34
C PHE A 147 21.99 9.61 -15.52
N GLY A 148 20.77 10.11 -15.37
CA GLY A 148 20.07 10.91 -16.39
C GLY A 148 20.83 12.19 -16.76
N LEU A 149 21.36 12.91 -15.77
CA LEU A 149 22.18 14.10 -15.98
C LEU A 149 23.44 13.78 -16.80
N LEU A 150 24.16 12.72 -16.44
CA LEU A 150 25.36 12.28 -17.15
C LEU A 150 25.02 11.80 -18.58
N ALA A 151 23.94 11.04 -18.74
CA ALA A 151 23.49 10.56 -20.05
C ALA A 151 23.15 11.72 -21.00
N GLY A 152 22.47 12.75 -20.49
CA GLY A 152 22.22 13.98 -21.23
C GLY A 152 23.50 14.74 -21.55
N ALA A 153 24.31 15.06 -20.53
CA ALA A 153 25.53 15.86 -20.66
C ALA A 153 26.58 15.22 -21.59
N LYS A 154 26.63 13.89 -21.65
CA LYS A 154 27.57 13.14 -22.50
C LYS A 154 26.95 12.65 -23.80
N THR A 155 25.74 13.09 -24.14
CA THR A 155 25.04 12.70 -25.39
C THR A 155 24.95 11.18 -25.56
N LEU A 156 24.74 10.44 -24.46
CA LEU A 156 24.76 8.99 -24.43
C LEU A 156 23.85 8.35 -25.51
N PRO A 157 22.62 8.84 -25.79
CA PRO A 157 21.81 8.30 -26.88
C PRO A 157 22.48 8.37 -28.26
N ARG A 158 23.25 9.43 -28.54
CA ARG A 158 24.00 9.57 -29.80
C ARG A 158 25.16 8.57 -29.86
N LEU A 159 25.91 8.43 -28.77
CA LEU A 159 27.04 7.49 -28.67
C LEU A 159 26.58 6.04 -28.87
N LEU A 160 25.45 5.66 -28.26
CA LEU A 160 24.86 4.32 -28.44
C LEU A 160 24.43 4.06 -29.88
N ARG A 161 23.91 5.07 -30.62
CA ARG A 161 23.62 4.92 -32.07
C ARG A 161 24.89 4.66 -32.86
N GLN A 162 25.93 5.47 -32.67
CA GLN A 162 27.21 5.32 -33.36
C GLN A 162 27.86 3.96 -33.11
N GLN A 163 27.81 3.47 -31.86
CA GLN A 163 28.32 2.13 -31.52
C GLN A 163 27.61 1.01 -32.29
N ARG A 164 26.28 1.12 -32.48
CA ARG A 164 25.49 0.13 -33.23
C ARG A 164 25.78 0.19 -34.73
N GLU A 165 26.09 1.36 -35.27
CA GLU A 165 26.42 1.57 -36.69
C GLU A 165 27.85 1.13 -37.05
N THR A 166 28.76 1.11 -36.07
CA THR A 166 30.17 0.70 -36.25
C THR A 166 30.39 -0.79 -35.95
N ARG A 167 29.30 -1.55 -35.80
CA ARG A 167 29.30 -2.99 -35.53
C ARG A 167 28.91 -3.76 -36.78
#